data_AF-A0A5C5SD59-F1
#
_entry.id   AF-A0A5C5SD59-F1
#
_cell.length_a   1.000
_cell.length_b   1.000
_cell.length_c   1.000
_cell.angle_alpha   90.00
_cell.angle_beta   90.00
_cell.angle_gamma   90.00
#
_symmetry.space_group_name_H-M   'P 1'
#
loop_
_entity.id
_entity.type
_entity.pdbx_description
1 polymer ?
#
loop_
_entity_poly.entity_id
_entity_poly.type
_entity_poly.pdbx_seq_one_letter_code
_entity_poly.pdbx_strand_id
1 'polypeptide(L)'
;MVSGTGGLRQVGSGTTILTGASPYSGPTTVENGRLVVNGAIARSIVTVTGGTLAGTGTVGGVIAGSGGTVAPGNSIGTLNVAGNVSFAPGSTYEVEIEPSGTSDRLHATGTATLSGGTVPVIKAIGSYTGGRRYTILTADAGVTGTFANLVESLPFIDLALTYDLNTVSLLVTRNAVTFCSLAGSANQCAVANSAETLGAGTPLYDTIASLPDTAAAQQAFNALSGEIHASTRSALIEDSHYLRDAIVTRTRRSGSDTTAAPQFAALAQATDQRQRPQDGTTITAWFQGFGAIARTSGDGNAASAKRSAGGFSIGADTRIADTWTIGLATGYSRSTVDVDGRSSRATIDSYHLALYGGAQFGPVGVRLGASHTWHSIDSSRSITFPGLADAARADYKARTTQLFGDVGYTLALGDVALEPFANLAWVHLSTNRFGERGGIAALHARGGADSNLFSTLGIRAAAQVWNEDNKTLTLRGTLGWRHAFGDVTPAARLAFAGGTSFGVEGVPIARNAVVVEAGFDLKVGTSFTVGAGYAGVLASGARDHAFKGNLTYRF
;
A
#
# COMPACT_ATOMS: atom_id res chain seq x y z
N MET A 1 32.16 48.26 17.23
CA MET A 1 32.85 48.91 16.10
C MET A 1 34.34 48.78 16.32
N VAL A 2 35.08 48.22 15.37
CA VAL A 2 36.55 48.13 15.41
C VAL A 2 37.12 49.04 14.33
N SER A 3 38.17 49.81 14.62
CA SER A 3 38.78 50.77 13.68
C SER A 3 40.30 50.80 13.82
N GLY A 4 41.00 51.43 12.87
CA GLY A 4 42.47 51.52 12.83
C GLY A 4 43.12 50.46 11.93
N THR A 5 44.43 50.26 12.09
CA THR A 5 45.23 49.33 11.26
C THR A 5 45.38 47.93 11.86
N GLY A 6 44.82 47.70 13.05
CA GLY A 6 44.83 46.40 13.71
C GLY A 6 43.99 45.36 12.96
N GLY A 7 44.36 44.08 13.12
CA GLY A 7 43.64 42.94 12.54
C GLY A 7 42.70 42.25 13.52
N LEU A 8 41.83 41.39 12.99
CA LEU A 8 40.92 40.54 13.76
C LEU A 8 41.30 39.06 13.55
N ARG A 9 41.32 38.26 14.61
CA ARG A 9 41.57 36.81 14.50
C ARG A 9 40.43 36.03 15.16
N GLN A 10 39.79 35.16 14.39
CA GLN A 10 38.84 34.16 14.91
C GLN A 10 39.60 32.84 15.12
N VAL A 11 39.93 32.54 16.39
CA VAL A 11 40.79 31.41 16.77
C VAL A 11 40.03 30.32 17.54
N GLY A 12 38.94 30.68 18.24
CA GLY A 12 38.13 29.72 18.99
C GLY A 12 37.11 28.99 18.13
N SER A 13 36.60 27.86 18.61
CA SER A 13 35.56 27.06 17.94
C SER A 13 34.16 27.71 17.94
N GLY A 14 33.97 28.80 18.69
CA GLY A 14 32.70 29.51 18.79
C GLY A 14 32.32 30.30 17.54
N THR A 15 31.14 30.92 17.60
CA THR A 15 30.64 31.82 16.55
C THR A 15 30.78 33.27 16.97
N THR A 16 31.45 34.08 16.14
CA THR A 16 31.51 35.54 16.27
C THR A 16 30.65 36.17 15.20
N ILE A 17 29.76 37.08 15.57
CA ILE A 17 28.86 37.78 14.65
C ILE A 17 29.18 39.27 14.64
N LEU A 18 29.58 39.80 13.48
CA LEU A 18 29.80 41.22 13.25
C LEU A 18 28.58 41.81 12.55
N THR A 19 27.77 42.60 13.25
CA THR A 19 26.54 43.19 12.71
C THR A 19 26.68 44.65 12.28
N GLY A 20 27.66 45.38 12.80
CA GLY A 20 27.91 46.79 12.48
C GLY A 20 29.06 47.01 11.50
N ALA A 21 29.21 48.25 11.01
CA ALA A 21 30.38 48.66 10.25
C ALA A 21 31.61 48.77 11.17
N SER A 22 32.73 48.17 10.75
CA SER A 22 34.02 48.21 11.44
C SER A 22 35.11 48.56 10.43
N PRO A 23 35.48 49.85 10.30
CA PRO A 23 36.33 50.35 9.21
C PRO A 23 37.84 50.09 9.42
N TYR A 24 38.21 49.03 10.13
CA TYR A 24 39.63 48.67 10.25
C TYR A 24 40.17 48.14 8.93
N SER A 25 41.47 48.36 8.69
CA SER A 25 42.15 47.95 7.45
C SER A 25 43.19 46.85 7.66
N GLY A 26 43.45 46.45 8.90
CA GLY A 26 44.29 45.28 9.18
C GLY A 26 43.58 43.98 8.75
N PRO A 27 44.33 42.90 8.51
CA PRO A 27 43.76 41.65 8.00
C PRO A 27 42.85 40.97 9.03
N THR A 28 41.90 40.18 8.52
CA THR A 28 41.08 39.28 9.32
C THR A 28 41.49 37.84 9.06
N THR A 29 41.82 37.04 10.08
CA THR A 29 42.07 35.60 9.92
C THR A 29 40.99 34.77 10.61
N VAL A 30 40.57 33.69 9.95
CA VAL A 30 39.60 32.72 10.46
C VAL A 30 40.27 31.35 10.51
N GLU A 31 40.79 31.03 11.69
CA GLU A 31 41.62 29.85 11.95
C GLU A 31 40.80 28.68 12.48
N ASN A 32 39.68 28.95 13.15
CA ASN A 32 38.75 27.95 13.68
C ASN A 32 37.36 28.58 13.89
N GLY A 33 36.34 27.78 14.20
CA GLY A 33 34.99 28.26 14.50
C GLY A 33 34.34 28.99 13.32
N ARG A 34 33.41 29.91 13.61
CA ARG A 34 32.62 30.61 12.58
C ARG A 34 32.66 32.12 12.78
N LEU A 35 33.04 32.87 11.75
CA LEU A 35 32.92 34.31 11.67
C LEU A 35 31.77 34.68 10.73
N VAL A 36 30.70 35.26 11.28
CA VAL A 36 29.55 35.74 10.52
C VAL A 36 29.65 37.26 10.37
N VAL A 37 29.78 37.74 9.14
CA VAL A 37 29.78 39.17 8.81
C VAL A 37 28.42 39.53 8.23
N ASN A 38 27.57 40.17 9.04
CA ASN A 38 26.29 40.76 8.62
C ASN A 38 26.37 42.29 8.49
N GLY A 39 27.42 42.91 9.04
CA GLY A 39 27.77 44.31 8.88
C GLY A 39 28.82 44.52 7.78
N ALA A 40 29.79 45.39 8.01
CA ALA A 40 30.81 45.71 7.01
C ALA A 40 32.22 45.75 7.60
N ILE A 41 33.13 44.95 7.04
CA ILE A 41 34.59 45.02 7.19
C ILE A 41 35.23 45.21 5.81
N ALA A 42 34.65 46.12 5.02
CA ALA A 42 34.94 46.32 3.59
C ALA A 42 36.39 46.72 3.25
N ARG A 43 37.22 47.02 4.25
CA ARG A 43 38.64 47.37 4.09
C ARG A 43 39.60 46.27 4.56
N SER A 44 39.06 45.15 5.06
CA SER A 44 39.84 44.02 5.55
C SER A 44 39.76 42.84 4.59
N ILE A 45 40.91 42.27 4.25
CA ILE A 45 41.00 40.99 3.57
C ILE A 45 40.83 39.89 4.61
N VAL A 46 39.90 38.97 4.35
CA VAL A 46 39.61 37.82 5.22
C VAL A 46 40.32 36.59 4.69
N THR A 47 41.26 36.04 5.46
CA THR A 47 41.94 34.78 5.18
C THR A 47 41.35 33.67 6.03
N VAL A 48 40.88 32.59 5.41
CA VAL A 48 40.21 31.46 6.07
C VAL A 48 41.09 30.22 5.91
N THR A 49 41.55 29.62 7.01
CA THR A 49 42.52 28.49 6.98
C THR A 49 42.13 27.30 7.86
N GLY A 50 40.92 27.31 8.43
CA GLY A 50 40.44 26.24 9.30
C GLY A 50 39.06 26.46 9.93
N GLY A 51 38.55 27.70 9.89
CA GLY A 51 37.17 28.00 10.28
C GLY A 51 36.26 28.33 9.09
N THR A 52 35.12 28.93 9.38
CA THR A 52 34.10 29.31 8.39
C THR A 52 33.88 30.82 8.36
N LEU A 53 33.97 31.43 7.17
CA LEU A 53 33.45 32.77 6.91
C LEU A 53 32.03 32.67 6.37
N ALA A 54 31.11 33.44 6.95
CA ALA A 54 29.71 33.47 6.53
C ALA A 54 29.07 34.86 6.70
N GLY A 55 27.78 34.97 6.42
CA GLY A 55 26.98 36.17 6.60
C GLY A 55 26.60 36.87 5.31
N THR A 56 25.84 37.95 5.43
CA THR A 56 25.24 38.70 4.30
C THR A 56 25.86 40.08 4.06
N GLY A 57 26.92 40.39 4.81
CA GLY A 57 27.54 41.71 4.87
C GLY A 57 28.55 41.96 3.76
N THR A 58 29.52 42.83 4.05
CA THR A 58 30.61 43.18 3.12
C THR A 58 31.99 42.98 3.75
N VAL A 59 32.90 42.33 3.02
CA VAL A 59 34.32 42.19 3.36
C VAL A 59 35.20 42.83 2.29
N GLY A 60 36.46 43.16 2.58
CA GLY A 60 37.36 43.80 1.61
C GLY A 60 38.08 42.86 0.65
N GLY A 61 38.10 41.57 0.97
CA GLY A 61 38.69 40.50 0.15
C GLY A 61 38.48 39.17 0.83
N VAL A 62 38.57 38.07 0.08
CA VAL A 62 38.46 36.71 0.63
C VAL A 62 39.61 35.85 0.08
N ILE A 63 40.34 35.20 0.98
CA ILE A 63 41.36 34.20 0.66
C ILE A 63 40.97 32.91 1.40
N ALA A 64 40.35 31.97 0.69
CA ALA A 64 40.01 30.66 1.20
C ALA A 64 41.21 29.71 1.02
N GLY A 65 41.96 29.50 2.10
CA GLY A 65 43.07 28.56 2.17
C GLY A 65 42.61 27.12 2.43
N SER A 66 43.55 26.18 2.37
CA SER A 66 43.28 24.78 2.69
C SER A 66 42.66 24.65 4.09
N GLY A 67 41.57 23.89 4.20
CA GLY A 67 40.80 23.73 5.44
C GLY A 67 39.84 24.87 5.78
N GLY A 68 39.85 25.97 5.02
CA GLY A 68 38.93 27.09 5.20
C GLY A 68 37.62 26.91 4.44
N THR A 69 36.50 27.29 5.06
CA THR A 69 35.16 27.27 4.45
C THR A 69 34.62 28.68 4.26
N VAL A 70 34.09 28.97 3.07
CA VAL A 70 33.30 30.17 2.79
C VAL A 70 31.86 29.71 2.53
N ALA A 71 30.92 30.18 3.34
CA ALA A 71 29.51 29.84 3.31
C ALA A 71 28.68 31.13 3.36
N PRO A 72 28.46 31.81 2.23
CA PRO A 72 27.68 33.05 2.19
C PRO A 72 26.32 32.89 2.87
N GLY A 73 25.79 33.97 3.44
CA GLY A 73 24.45 33.96 4.03
C GLY A 73 24.35 33.46 5.47
N ASN A 74 23.11 33.33 5.93
CA ASN A 74 22.68 32.74 7.19
C ASN A 74 21.46 31.84 6.88
N SER A 75 21.64 30.79 6.09
CA SER A 75 20.72 30.37 5.02
C SER A 75 20.91 31.19 3.74
N ILE A 76 20.07 31.01 2.73
CA ILE A 76 20.22 31.62 1.40
C ILE A 76 20.45 33.13 1.48
N GLY A 77 21.64 33.58 1.04
CA GLY A 77 22.02 34.98 1.10
C GLY A 77 23.25 35.35 0.26
N THR A 78 23.53 36.65 0.18
CA THR A 78 24.68 37.16 -0.57
C THR A 78 25.75 37.74 0.36
N LEU A 79 26.98 37.24 0.27
CA LEU A 79 28.15 37.87 0.88
C LEU A 79 28.86 38.74 -0.17
N ASN A 80 29.10 40.01 0.16
CA ASN A 80 29.73 40.96 -0.74
C ASN A 80 31.23 41.09 -0.44
N VAL A 81 32.05 41.16 -1.47
CA VAL A 81 33.51 41.29 -1.41
C VAL A 81 33.90 42.53 -2.20
N ALA A 82 34.28 43.60 -1.51
CA ALA A 82 34.75 44.87 -2.07
C ALA A 82 36.20 44.76 -2.59
N GLY A 83 36.52 43.67 -3.29
CA GLY A 83 37.85 43.30 -3.74
C GLY A 83 37.85 41.92 -4.37
N ASN A 84 39.00 41.26 -4.33
CA ASN A 84 39.19 39.96 -4.96
C ASN A 84 38.79 38.80 -4.04
N VAL A 85 38.42 37.67 -4.65
CA VAL A 85 38.26 36.38 -3.97
C VAL A 85 39.22 35.35 -4.56
N SER A 86 39.81 34.52 -3.71
CA SER A 86 40.58 33.35 -4.13
C SER A 86 40.23 32.09 -3.34
N PHE A 87 40.22 30.96 -4.04
CA PHE A 87 40.04 29.61 -3.48
C PHE A 87 41.24 28.73 -3.82
N ALA A 88 41.93 28.23 -2.79
CA ALA A 88 43.07 27.32 -2.92
C ALA A 88 42.62 25.85 -2.93
N PRO A 89 43.45 24.91 -3.41
CA PRO A 89 43.23 23.49 -3.17
C PRO A 89 42.99 23.17 -1.69
N GLY A 90 42.02 22.32 -1.40
CA GLY A 90 41.62 21.96 -0.03
C GLY A 90 40.71 22.97 0.69
N SER A 91 40.33 24.08 0.04
CA SER A 91 39.29 24.99 0.55
C SER A 91 37.87 24.52 0.20
N THR A 92 36.87 25.04 0.91
CA THR A 92 35.45 24.70 0.71
C THR A 92 34.63 25.95 0.40
N TYR A 93 33.79 25.88 -0.63
CA TYR A 93 32.76 26.87 -0.93
C TYR A 93 31.38 26.25 -0.76
N GLU A 94 30.78 26.39 0.42
CA GLU A 94 29.48 25.79 0.74
C GLU A 94 28.35 26.68 0.21
N VAL A 95 27.38 26.06 -0.46
CA VAL A 95 26.28 26.76 -1.12
C VAL A 95 24.95 26.09 -0.77
N GLU A 96 23.99 26.89 -0.31
CA GLU A 96 22.60 26.51 -0.18
C GLU A 96 21.80 26.91 -1.44
N ILE A 97 20.92 26.01 -1.91
CA ILE A 97 19.96 26.28 -3.00
C ILE A 97 18.54 25.87 -2.58
N GLU A 98 17.54 26.48 -3.20
CA GLU A 98 16.14 26.08 -3.02
C GLU A 98 15.35 25.97 -4.35
N PRO A 99 14.21 25.27 -4.36
CA PRO A 99 13.39 25.05 -5.57
C PRO A 99 12.96 26.33 -6.33
N SER A 100 12.84 27.46 -5.62
CA SER A 100 12.39 28.74 -6.19
C SER A 100 13.36 29.31 -7.25
N GLY A 101 14.61 28.84 -7.25
CA GLY A 101 15.69 29.36 -8.09
C GLY A 101 16.63 30.30 -7.36
N THR A 102 16.47 30.51 -6.06
CA THR A 102 17.43 31.28 -5.24
C THR A 102 18.56 30.37 -4.74
N SER A 103 19.72 30.99 -4.51
CA SER A 103 20.92 30.34 -4.00
C SER A 103 21.75 31.30 -3.18
N ASP A 104 22.64 30.76 -2.36
CA ASP A 104 23.76 31.53 -1.85
C ASP A 104 24.58 32.13 -2.97
N ARG A 105 25.10 33.32 -2.70
CA ARG A 105 25.93 34.05 -3.66
C ARG A 105 27.11 34.73 -3.00
N LEU A 106 28.28 34.54 -3.59
CA LEU A 106 29.45 35.37 -3.32
C LEU A 106 29.60 36.39 -4.44
N HIS A 107 29.48 37.67 -4.12
CA HIS A 107 29.64 38.76 -5.09
C HIS A 107 30.93 39.52 -4.84
N ALA A 108 31.87 39.44 -5.78
CA ALA A 108 33.13 40.17 -5.73
C ALA A 108 33.14 41.31 -6.75
N THR A 109 33.50 42.51 -6.31
CA THR A 109 33.71 43.66 -7.21
C THR A 109 35.04 43.56 -7.98
N GLY A 110 35.96 42.71 -7.50
CA GLY A 110 37.22 42.38 -8.15
C GLY A 110 37.16 41.08 -8.94
N THR A 111 38.30 40.40 -9.05
CA THR A 111 38.43 39.10 -9.74
C THR A 111 38.12 37.94 -8.79
N ALA A 112 37.65 36.81 -9.35
CA ALA A 112 37.65 35.52 -8.67
C ALA A 112 38.72 34.60 -9.25
N THR A 113 39.62 34.09 -8.40
CA THR A 113 40.67 33.14 -8.77
C THR A 113 40.41 31.80 -8.11
N LEU A 114 40.04 30.81 -8.92
CA LEU A 114 39.66 29.46 -8.48
C LEU A 114 40.78 28.49 -8.84
N SER A 115 41.70 28.27 -7.91
CA SER A 115 42.85 27.37 -8.11
C SER A 115 42.55 25.93 -7.69
N GLY A 116 41.30 25.62 -7.33
CA GLY A 116 40.84 24.35 -6.79
C GLY A 116 39.72 24.55 -5.76
N GLY A 117 39.58 23.60 -4.84
CA GLY A 117 38.56 23.64 -3.79
C GLY A 117 37.32 22.80 -4.12
N THR A 118 36.47 22.59 -3.12
CA THR A 118 35.28 21.74 -3.20
C THR A 118 34.02 22.56 -2.95
N VAL A 119 32.99 22.34 -3.77
CA VAL A 119 31.67 22.96 -3.63
C VAL A 119 30.67 21.93 -3.11
N PRO A 120 30.39 21.84 -1.80
CA PRO A 120 29.25 21.07 -1.31
C PRO A 120 27.95 21.87 -1.49
N VAL A 121 26.91 21.21 -2.00
CA VAL A 121 25.59 21.83 -2.22
C VAL A 121 24.56 21.30 -1.23
N ILE A 122 24.11 22.18 -0.35
CA ILE A 122 22.99 21.95 0.56
C ILE A 122 21.69 22.35 -0.16
N LYS A 123 20.69 21.49 -0.08
CA LYS A 123 19.45 21.64 -0.84
C LYS A 123 18.28 21.74 0.13
N ALA A 124 17.48 22.81 0.01
CA ALA A 124 16.18 22.84 0.66
C ALA A 124 15.27 21.75 0.06
N ILE A 125 14.30 21.27 0.85
CA ILE A 125 13.33 20.27 0.38
C ILE A 125 12.48 20.86 -0.75
N GLY A 126 12.38 20.14 -1.87
CA GLY A 126 11.40 20.40 -2.92
C GLY A 126 11.90 19.99 -4.31
N SER A 127 11.22 20.47 -5.35
CA SER A 127 11.48 20.04 -6.74
C SER A 127 12.50 20.92 -7.45
N TYR A 128 13.59 20.30 -7.90
CA TYR A 128 14.64 20.90 -8.71
C TYR A 128 14.43 20.52 -10.17
N THR A 129 14.00 21.48 -10.97
CA THR A 129 13.64 21.27 -12.37
C THR A 129 14.87 21.28 -13.27
N GLY A 130 14.93 20.34 -14.21
CA GLY A 130 15.99 20.27 -15.22
C GLY A 130 16.09 21.57 -16.02
N GLY A 131 17.32 22.04 -16.25
CA GLY A 131 17.60 23.31 -16.92
C GLY A 131 17.61 24.53 -16.00
N ARG A 132 17.21 24.41 -14.73
CA ARG A 132 17.32 25.50 -13.76
C ARG A 132 18.79 25.82 -13.49
N ARG A 133 19.11 27.12 -13.48
CA ARG A 133 20.45 27.65 -13.17
C ARG A 133 20.41 28.43 -11.84
N TYR A 134 21.40 28.21 -11.00
CA TYR A 134 21.63 28.90 -9.73
C TYR A 134 22.97 29.62 -9.78
N THR A 135 22.99 30.95 -9.78
CA THR A 135 24.24 31.71 -9.82
C THR A 135 24.83 31.83 -8.42
N ILE A 136 25.94 31.13 -8.21
CA ILE A 136 26.55 30.97 -6.89
C ILE A 136 27.72 31.92 -6.67
N LEU A 137 28.40 32.37 -7.73
CA LEU A 137 29.49 33.35 -7.61
C LEU A 137 29.42 34.33 -8.77
N THR A 138 29.67 35.60 -8.48
CA THR A 138 29.85 36.63 -9.50
C THR A 138 31.06 37.49 -9.17
N ALA A 139 31.91 37.75 -10.17
CA ALA A 139 33.10 38.58 -10.06
C ALA A 139 33.10 39.64 -11.17
N ASP A 140 32.98 40.91 -10.81
CA ASP A 140 32.78 42.01 -11.76
C ASP A 140 34.01 42.19 -12.67
N ALA A 141 35.22 41.89 -12.18
CA ALA A 141 36.45 41.92 -12.97
C ALA A 141 36.83 40.56 -13.59
N GLY A 142 35.96 39.55 -13.48
CA GLY A 142 36.08 38.26 -14.17
C GLY A 142 36.46 37.08 -13.26
N VAL A 143 36.14 35.88 -13.75
CA VAL A 143 36.45 34.59 -13.12
C VAL A 143 37.59 33.91 -13.87
N THR A 144 38.56 33.38 -13.12
CA THR A 144 39.72 32.66 -13.65
C THR A 144 39.90 31.33 -12.92
N GLY A 145 40.12 30.24 -13.66
CA GLY A 145 40.21 28.87 -13.11
C GLY A 145 38.85 28.24 -12.80
N THR A 146 38.86 27.10 -12.10
CA THR A 146 37.66 26.32 -11.73
C THR A 146 37.78 25.71 -10.33
N PHE A 147 36.66 25.34 -9.73
CA PHE A 147 36.67 24.47 -8.55
C PHE A 147 37.08 23.05 -8.97
N ALA A 148 37.69 22.30 -8.07
CA ALA A 148 38.19 20.95 -8.35
C ALA A 148 37.09 19.89 -8.20
N ASN A 149 36.18 20.08 -7.24
CA ASN A 149 35.13 19.10 -6.93
C ASN A 149 33.78 19.80 -6.70
N LEU A 150 32.72 19.09 -7.05
CA LEU A 150 31.34 19.39 -6.68
C LEU A 150 30.82 18.19 -5.87
N VAL A 151 30.26 18.46 -4.70
CA VAL A 151 29.64 17.43 -3.85
C VAL A 151 28.15 17.70 -3.81
N GLU A 152 27.41 16.79 -4.45
CA GLU A 152 25.96 16.81 -4.52
C GLU A 152 25.42 15.38 -4.33
N SER A 153 24.13 15.25 -4.12
CA SER A 153 23.50 13.97 -3.79
C SER A 153 22.05 13.98 -4.23
N LEU A 154 21.80 13.69 -5.50
CA LEU A 154 20.48 13.40 -6.02
C LEU A 154 20.54 12.16 -6.93
N PRO A 155 19.54 11.26 -6.86
CA PRO A 155 19.53 10.01 -7.61
C PRO A 155 19.31 10.20 -9.10
N PHE A 156 18.42 11.13 -9.50
CA PHE A 156 17.94 11.23 -10.88
C PHE A 156 18.37 12.51 -11.60
N ILE A 157 18.92 13.49 -10.89
CA ILE A 157 19.42 14.72 -11.49
C ILE A 157 20.83 14.96 -10.97
N ASP A 158 21.68 15.46 -11.83
CA ASP A 158 23.01 15.91 -11.48
C ASP A 158 23.00 17.43 -11.36
N LEU A 159 23.85 17.95 -10.47
CA LEU A 159 24.26 19.34 -10.51
C LEU A 159 25.59 19.44 -11.24
N ALA A 160 25.74 20.45 -12.10
CA ALA A 160 27.00 20.72 -12.78
C ALA A 160 27.43 22.18 -12.56
N LEU A 161 28.72 22.39 -12.28
CA LEU A 161 29.30 23.73 -12.27
C LEU A 161 29.49 24.22 -13.71
N THR A 162 28.97 25.42 -13.98
CA THR A 162 29.10 26.13 -15.26
C THR A 162 29.82 27.45 -15.01
N TYR A 163 30.70 27.81 -15.94
CA TYR A 163 31.60 28.96 -15.84
C TYR A 163 31.41 29.87 -17.04
N ASP A 164 31.07 31.12 -16.78
CA ASP A 164 31.04 32.22 -17.74
C ASP A 164 32.08 33.28 -17.35
N LEU A 165 32.26 34.31 -18.18
CA LEU A 165 33.30 35.35 -17.98
C LEU A 165 33.30 35.94 -16.56
N ASN A 166 32.12 36.17 -15.99
CA ASN A 166 31.94 36.84 -14.70
C ASN A 166 31.20 36.00 -13.67
N THR A 167 30.78 34.77 -13.99
CA THR A 167 29.88 34.01 -13.11
C THR A 167 30.22 32.54 -13.02
N VAL A 168 29.99 31.97 -11.84
CA VAL A 168 29.92 30.51 -11.63
C VAL A 168 28.49 30.18 -11.23
N SER A 169 27.90 29.19 -11.90
CA SER A 169 26.52 28.76 -11.63
C SER A 169 26.41 27.24 -11.54
N LEU A 170 25.47 26.74 -10.73
CA LEU A 170 25.02 25.35 -10.78
C LEU A 170 23.93 25.21 -11.84
N LEU A 171 24.03 24.21 -12.70
CA LEU A 171 23.00 23.82 -13.66
C LEU A 171 22.42 22.47 -13.26
N VAL A 172 21.10 22.38 -13.17
CA VAL A 172 20.39 21.12 -12.93
C VAL A 172 20.23 20.37 -14.24
N THR A 173 20.67 19.12 -14.32
CA THR A 173 20.50 18.26 -15.50
C THR A 173 19.96 16.90 -15.13
N ARG A 174 19.04 16.35 -15.93
CA ARG A 174 18.60 14.96 -15.79
C ARG A 174 19.77 14.02 -16.12
N ASN A 175 20.08 13.11 -15.21
CA ASN A 175 21.11 12.10 -15.42
C ASN A 175 20.56 10.86 -16.14
N ALA A 176 21.39 9.85 -16.37
CA ALA A 176 20.98 8.63 -17.08
C ALA A 176 20.30 7.56 -16.20
N VAL A 177 20.19 7.79 -14.88
CA VAL A 177 19.59 6.82 -13.94
C VAL A 177 18.08 6.80 -14.12
N THR A 178 17.51 5.71 -14.63
CA THR A 178 16.05 5.56 -14.80
C THR A 178 15.32 5.51 -13.46
N PHE A 179 14.02 5.82 -13.41
CA PHE A 179 13.24 5.68 -12.18
C PHE A 179 13.18 4.22 -11.71
N CYS A 180 12.97 3.27 -12.63
CA CYS A 180 12.87 1.85 -12.27
C CYS A 180 14.19 1.27 -11.72
N SER A 181 15.37 1.79 -12.08
CA SER A 181 16.64 1.25 -11.55
C SER A 181 16.79 1.39 -10.03
N LEU A 182 15.99 2.25 -9.38
CA LEU A 182 15.96 2.38 -7.92
C LEU A 182 14.78 1.63 -7.26
N ALA A 183 13.93 0.99 -8.06
CA ALA A 183 12.82 0.19 -7.56
C ALA A 183 13.31 -1.10 -6.87
N GLY A 184 12.67 -1.44 -5.74
CA GLY A 184 12.90 -2.67 -5.01
C GLY A 184 11.90 -3.80 -5.31
N SER A 185 10.88 -3.55 -6.12
CA SER A 185 9.87 -4.55 -6.51
C SER A 185 9.32 -4.35 -7.92
N ALA A 186 8.60 -5.36 -8.43
CA ALA A 186 7.97 -5.29 -9.75
C ALA A 186 6.90 -4.19 -9.82
N ASN A 187 6.07 -4.05 -8.79
CA ASN A 187 5.09 -2.98 -8.65
C ASN A 187 5.76 -1.61 -8.66
N GLN A 188 6.86 -1.43 -7.92
CA GLN A 188 7.60 -0.18 -7.91
C GLN A 188 8.18 0.16 -9.29
N CYS A 189 8.80 -0.82 -9.97
CA CYS A 189 9.36 -0.60 -11.31
C CYS A 189 8.27 -0.29 -12.34
N ALA A 190 7.11 -0.97 -12.28
CA ALA A 190 5.98 -0.71 -13.17
C ALA A 190 5.46 0.73 -13.05
N VAL A 191 5.31 1.20 -11.81
CA VAL A 191 4.93 2.59 -11.48
C VAL A 191 5.99 3.57 -11.95
N ALA A 192 7.25 3.30 -11.63
CA ALA A 192 8.40 4.13 -11.97
C ALA A 192 8.50 4.34 -13.49
N ASN A 193 8.40 3.27 -14.29
CA ASN A 193 8.41 3.35 -15.75
C ASN A 193 7.26 4.21 -16.28
N SER A 194 6.03 4.01 -15.78
CA SER A 194 4.89 4.82 -16.21
C SER A 194 5.05 6.30 -15.84
N ALA A 195 5.50 6.59 -14.62
CA ALA A 195 5.75 7.96 -14.17
C ALA A 195 6.88 8.64 -14.98
N GLU A 196 7.92 7.90 -15.35
CA GLU A 196 9.02 8.41 -16.18
C GLU A 196 8.55 8.81 -17.58
N THR A 197 7.56 8.10 -18.15
CA THR A 197 6.99 8.44 -19.47
C THR A 197 6.22 9.76 -19.51
N LEU A 198 5.84 10.32 -18.36
CA LEU A 198 5.20 11.64 -18.30
C LEU A 198 6.14 12.76 -18.77
N GLY A 199 7.45 12.58 -18.59
CA GLY A 199 8.47 13.51 -19.05
C GLY A 199 8.58 14.81 -18.23
N ALA A 200 9.69 15.51 -18.46
CA ALA A 200 10.01 16.76 -17.80
C ALA A 200 8.95 17.84 -18.04
N GLY A 201 8.69 18.66 -17.01
CA GLY A 201 7.66 19.69 -17.02
C GLY A 201 6.28 19.20 -16.58
N THR A 202 6.12 17.89 -16.33
CA THR A 202 4.93 17.37 -15.65
C THR A 202 5.17 17.35 -14.14
N PRO A 203 4.22 17.82 -13.30
CA PRO A 203 4.45 17.92 -11.86
C PRO A 203 4.87 16.61 -11.20
N LEU A 204 4.27 15.48 -11.59
CA LEU A 204 4.59 14.18 -10.99
C LEU A 204 6.01 13.72 -11.36
N TYR A 205 6.40 13.84 -12.63
CA TYR A 205 7.76 13.54 -13.06
C TYR A 205 8.78 14.40 -12.34
N ASP A 206 8.59 15.72 -12.34
CA ASP A 206 9.55 16.68 -11.77
C ASP A 206 9.70 16.47 -10.26
N THR A 207 8.64 16.04 -9.58
CA THR A 207 8.70 15.70 -8.15
C THR A 207 9.53 14.44 -7.91
N ILE A 208 9.31 13.38 -8.70
CA ILE A 208 10.06 12.12 -8.57
C ILE A 208 11.53 12.32 -8.95
N ALA A 209 11.82 13.06 -10.02
CA ALA A 209 13.17 13.36 -10.47
C ALA A 209 13.99 14.13 -9.41
N SER A 210 13.30 14.83 -8.50
CA SER A 210 13.93 15.65 -7.45
C SER A 210 14.03 14.95 -6.10
N LEU A 211 13.71 13.66 -6.01
CA LEU A 211 13.73 12.95 -4.73
C LEU A 211 15.15 12.90 -4.16
N PRO A 212 15.32 13.04 -2.84
CA PRO A 212 16.63 13.24 -2.23
C PRO A 212 17.52 12.00 -2.25
N ASP A 213 16.92 10.80 -2.26
CA ASP A 213 17.64 9.54 -2.14
C ASP A 213 16.80 8.34 -2.64
N THR A 214 17.43 7.16 -2.66
CA THR A 214 16.81 5.89 -3.07
C THR A 214 15.62 5.49 -2.19
N ALA A 215 15.67 5.77 -0.88
CA ALA A 215 14.58 5.38 0.02
C ALA A 215 13.32 6.20 -0.25
N ALA A 216 13.48 7.51 -0.51
CA ALA A 216 12.42 8.40 -0.93
C ALA A 216 11.84 7.98 -2.30
N ALA A 217 12.66 7.54 -3.24
CA ALA A 217 12.21 6.98 -4.53
C ALA A 217 11.32 5.74 -4.33
N GLN A 218 11.78 4.77 -3.55
CA GLN A 218 11.01 3.55 -3.27
C GLN A 218 9.71 3.85 -2.51
N GLN A 219 9.73 4.79 -1.56
CA GLN A 219 8.53 5.27 -0.89
C GLN A 219 7.53 5.89 -1.88
N ALA A 220 8.01 6.74 -2.79
CA ALA A 220 7.17 7.37 -3.82
C ALA A 220 6.51 6.32 -4.72
N PHE A 221 7.27 5.35 -5.23
CA PHE A 221 6.73 4.29 -6.09
C PHE A 221 5.68 3.43 -5.38
N ASN A 222 5.89 3.13 -4.09
CA ASN A 222 4.87 2.43 -3.28
C ASN A 222 3.60 3.28 -3.12
N ALA A 223 3.72 4.56 -2.76
CA ALA A 223 2.58 5.46 -2.54
C ALA A 223 1.76 5.68 -3.83
N LEU A 224 2.43 5.66 -4.99
CA LEU A 224 1.85 5.88 -6.30
C LEU A 224 1.22 4.62 -6.92
N SER A 225 1.45 3.43 -6.35
CA SER A 225 1.10 2.14 -6.98
C SER A 225 -0.39 1.88 -7.21
N GLY A 226 -1.28 2.33 -6.31
CA GLY A 226 -2.69 1.92 -6.36
C GLY A 226 -2.91 0.43 -6.08
N GLU A 227 -1.95 -0.23 -5.41
CA GLU A 227 -1.96 -1.67 -5.06
C GLU A 227 -3.26 -2.13 -4.36
N ILE A 228 -3.93 -1.24 -3.62
CA ILE A 228 -5.23 -1.49 -2.98
C ILE A 228 -6.29 -2.02 -3.94
N HIS A 229 -6.27 -1.58 -5.21
CA HIS A 229 -7.25 -2.03 -6.20
C HIS A 229 -7.06 -3.50 -6.59
N ALA A 230 -5.81 -3.96 -6.66
CA ALA A 230 -5.47 -5.34 -6.93
C ALA A 230 -5.76 -6.22 -5.68
N SER A 231 -5.32 -5.79 -4.49
CA SER A 231 -5.60 -6.51 -3.24
C SER A 231 -7.09 -6.60 -2.90
N THR A 232 -7.90 -5.62 -3.32
CA THR A 232 -9.37 -5.67 -3.21
C THR A 232 -9.96 -6.81 -4.05
N ARG A 233 -9.38 -7.13 -5.22
CA ARG A 233 -9.82 -8.28 -6.01
C ARG A 233 -9.55 -9.60 -5.31
N SER A 234 -8.38 -9.76 -4.69
CA SER A 234 -8.06 -10.92 -3.85
C SER A 234 -9.08 -11.09 -2.72
N ALA A 235 -9.43 -9.98 -2.05
CA ALA A 235 -10.44 -9.97 -1.00
C ALA A 235 -11.83 -10.41 -1.49
N LEU A 236 -12.29 -9.91 -2.65
CA LEU A 236 -13.58 -10.28 -3.23
C LEU A 236 -13.66 -11.78 -3.59
N ILE A 237 -12.58 -12.34 -4.12
CA ILE A 237 -12.51 -13.77 -4.45
C ILE A 237 -12.53 -14.62 -3.18
N GLU A 238 -11.76 -14.27 -2.15
CA GLU A 238 -11.77 -14.98 -0.87
C GLU A 238 -13.12 -14.83 -0.16
N ASP A 239 -13.71 -13.64 -0.06
CA ASP A 239 -15.02 -13.38 0.58
C ASP A 239 -16.17 -14.16 -0.08
N SER A 240 -16.03 -14.53 -1.35
CA SER A 240 -17.06 -15.25 -2.11
C SER A 240 -17.49 -16.59 -1.49
N HIS A 241 -16.68 -17.18 -0.61
CA HIS A 241 -16.98 -18.46 0.03
C HIS A 241 -18.09 -18.38 1.08
N TYR A 242 -18.31 -17.24 1.76
CA TYR A 242 -19.21 -17.18 2.91
C TYR A 242 -20.65 -17.61 2.57
N LEU A 243 -21.17 -17.19 1.42
CA LEU A 243 -22.49 -17.61 0.93
C LEU A 243 -22.53 -19.09 0.54
N ARG A 244 -21.50 -19.56 -0.19
CA ARG A 244 -21.38 -20.98 -0.57
C ARG A 244 -21.39 -21.87 0.66
N ASP A 245 -20.59 -21.55 1.67
CA ASP A 245 -20.47 -22.36 2.88
C ASP A 245 -21.78 -22.40 3.67
N ALA A 246 -22.52 -21.28 3.71
CA ALA A 246 -23.85 -21.21 4.29
C ALA A 246 -24.81 -22.18 3.57
N ILE A 247 -24.83 -22.13 2.23
CA ILE A 247 -25.68 -22.97 1.38
C ILE A 247 -25.32 -24.45 1.52
N VAL A 248 -24.04 -24.81 1.44
CA VAL A 248 -23.58 -26.20 1.58
C VAL A 248 -23.93 -26.75 2.95
N THR A 249 -23.73 -25.96 4.02
CA THR A 249 -24.12 -26.37 5.37
C THR A 249 -25.64 -26.52 5.52
N ARG A 250 -26.44 -25.61 4.96
CA ARG A 250 -27.90 -25.68 5.01
C ARG A 250 -28.45 -26.89 4.24
N THR A 251 -27.94 -27.13 3.05
CA THR A 251 -28.44 -28.21 2.17
C THR A 251 -28.08 -29.57 2.74
N ARG A 252 -26.93 -29.70 3.41
CA ARG A 252 -26.56 -30.90 4.19
C ARG A 252 -27.57 -31.26 5.28
N ARG A 253 -28.24 -30.27 5.87
CA ARG A 253 -29.27 -30.46 6.91
C ARG A 253 -30.65 -30.79 6.35
N SER A 254 -30.92 -30.50 5.08
CA SER A 254 -32.24 -30.70 4.44
C SER A 254 -32.46 -32.14 3.93
N GLY A 255 -31.39 -32.90 3.71
CA GLY A 255 -31.41 -34.14 2.93
C GLY A 255 -31.75 -35.46 3.65
N SER A 256 -32.04 -35.51 4.96
CA SER A 256 -32.18 -36.79 5.66
C SER A 256 -33.58 -37.05 6.25
N ASP A 257 -34.36 -37.90 5.59
CA ASP A 257 -35.60 -38.51 6.13
C ASP A 257 -35.54 -40.06 6.14
N THR A 258 -34.40 -40.70 5.85
CA THR A 258 -34.32 -42.16 5.76
C THR A 258 -34.01 -42.83 7.11
N THR A 259 -34.91 -43.73 7.53
CA THR A 259 -34.99 -44.48 8.79
C THR A 259 -33.96 -45.61 8.96
N ALA A 260 -32.79 -45.52 8.33
CA ALA A 260 -31.76 -46.56 8.44
C ALA A 260 -30.36 -45.94 8.56
N ALA A 261 -29.76 -46.14 9.75
CA ALA A 261 -28.44 -45.72 10.21
C ALA A 261 -28.31 -44.24 10.64
N PRO A 262 -27.51 -43.95 11.68
CA PRO A 262 -27.40 -42.62 12.27
C PRO A 262 -26.79 -41.63 11.28
N GLN A 263 -27.61 -40.70 10.81
CA GLN A 263 -27.22 -39.67 9.84
C GLN A 263 -27.53 -38.29 10.44
N PHE A 264 -26.77 -37.28 10.03
CA PHE A 264 -26.68 -35.90 10.54
C PHE A 264 -28.02 -35.13 10.73
N ALA A 265 -29.19 -35.66 10.40
CA ALA A 265 -30.49 -35.11 10.82
C ALA A 265 -31.56 -36.14 11.26
N ALA A 266 -31.18 -37.42 11.47
CA ALA A 266 -32.11 -38.52 11.81
C ALA A 266 -32.19 -38.89 13.31
N LEU A 267 -31.53 -38.16 14.23
CA LEU A 267 -31.54 -38.50 15.66
C LEU A 267 -32.63 -37.79 16.50
N ALA A 268 -33.72 -37.33 15.88
CA ALA A 268 -34.87 -36.74 16.59
C ALA A 268 -36.19 -37.49 16.39
N GLN A 269 -36.17 -38.70 15.80
CA GLN A 269 -37.39 -39.50 15.63
C GLN A 269 -37.10 -40.97 15.94
N ALA A 270 -37.18 -41.33 17.21
CA ALA A 270 -37.28 -42.72 17.62
C ALA A 270 -38.21 -42.85 18.83
N THR A 271 -39.45 -42.37 18.69
CA THR A 271 -40.65 -42.84 19.43
C THR A 271 -41.87 -42.03 18.97
N ASP A 272 -42.47 -42.38 17.83
CA ASP A 272 -43.92 -42.65 17.81
C ASP A 272 -44.36 -43.26 16.47
N GLN A 273 -45.47 -43.98 16.54
CA GLN A 273 -46.00 -44.89 15.53
C GLN A 273 -46.52 -44.20 14.26
N ARG A 274 -46.45 -44.95 13.15
CA ARG A 274 -47.34 -44.97 11.98
C ARG A 274 -48.39 -43.84 11.94
N GLN A 275 -48.19 -42.78 11.14
CA GLN A 275 -49.30 -42.06 10.49
C GLN A 275 -48.88 -41.09 9.37
N ARG A 276 -49.38 -41.41 8.17
CA ARG A 276 -49.76 -40.56 7.02
C ARG A 276 -48.67 -39.82 6.19
N PRO A 277 -48.61 -40.04 4.86
CA PRO A 277 -47.90 -39.13 3.97
C PRO A 277 -48.67 -37.81 3.92
N GLN A 278 -48.08 -36.72 4.39
CA GLN A 278 -48.61 -35.39 4.09
C GLN A 278 -48.08 -34.96 2.73
N ASP A 279 -48.94 -35.08 1.73
CA ASP A 279 -48.84 -34.35 0.47
C ASP A 279 -48.83 -32.85 0.79
N GLY A 280 -47.63 -32.28 0.86
CA GLY A 280 -47.43 -30.86 1.09
C GLY A 280 -45.95 -30.54 1.01
N THR A 281 -45.55 -29.76 -0.01
CA THR A 281 -44.19 -29.22 -0.13
C THR A 281 -43.91 -28.30 1.06
N THR A 282 -43.34 -28.85 2.14
CA THR A 282 -42.93 -28.04 3.29
C THR A 282 -41.81 -27.11 2.87
N ILE A 283 -42.00 -25.81 3.07
CA ILE A 283 -40.97 -24.79 2.87
C ILE A 283 -40.23 -24.63 4.19
N THR A 284 -38.90 -24.58 4.15
CA THR A 284 -38.07 -24.31 5.33
C THR A 284 -37.22 -23.07 5.08
N ALA A 285 -37.38 -22.06 5.93
CA ALA A 285 -36.58 -20.85 5.89
C ALA A 285 -35.36 -20.97 6.80
N TRP A 286 -34.27 -20.31 6.41
CA TRP A 286 -33.04 -20.27 7.19
C TRP A 286 -32.40 -18.90 7.11
N PHE A 287 -31.66 -18.58 8.17
CA PHE A 287 -30.88 -17.36 8.31
C PHE A 287 -29.49 -17.71 8.86
N GLN A 288 -28.46 -17.06 8.35
CA GLN A 288 -27.09 -17.15 8.87
C GLN A 288 -26.46 -15.76 8.90
N GLY A 289 -26.00 -15.33 10.07
CA GLY A 289 -25.12 -14.17 10.23
C GLY A 289 -23.66 -14.61 10.35
N PHE A 290 -22.73 -13.76 9.93
CA PHE A 290 -21.30 -13.99 10.14
C PHE A 290 -20.52 -12.69 10.38
N GLY A 291 -19.40 -12.81 11.06
CA GLY A 291 -18.35 -11.80 11.16
C GLY A 291 -16.98 -12.47 10.99
N ALA A 292 -16.08 -11.82 10.29
CA ALA A 292 -14.77 -12.38 9.96
C ALA A 292 -13.66 -11.33 9.97
N ILE A 293 -12.46 -11.80 10.32
CA ILE A 293 -11.22 -11.05 10.25
C ILE A 293 -10.19 -11.88 9.51
N ALA A 294 -9.44 -11.25 8.62
CA ALA A 294 -8.39 -11.91 7.87
C ALA A 294 -7.16 -11.05 7.72
N ARG A 295 -6.01 -11.71 7.58
CA ARG A 295 -4.74 -11.08 7.24
C ARG A 295 -4.02 -11.91 6.19
N THR A 296 -3.60 -11.24 5.13
CA THR A 296 -2.68 -11.79 4.12
C THR A 296 -1.35 -11.06 4.23
N SER A 297 -0.28 -11.83 4.39
CA SER A 297 1.09 -11.31 4.43
C SER A 297 1.49 -10.74 3.06
N GLY A 298 2.33 -9.72 3.07
CA GLY A 298 2.98 -9.26 1.83
C GLY A 298 4.03 -10.25 1.35
N ASP A 299 4.43 -10.12 0.09
CA ASP A 299 5.35 -11.04 -0.61
C ASP A 299 6.64 -10.33 -1.10
N GLY A 300 6.88 -9.10 -0.64
CA GLY A 300 7.96 -8.23 -1.10
C GLY A 300 7.59 -7.38 -2.33
N ASN A 301 6.56 -7.78 -3.08
CA ASN A 301 6.00 -6.98 -4.17
C ASN A 301 4.78 -6.17 -3.71
N ALA A 302 3.81 -6.85 -3.11
CA ALA A 302 2.62 -6.29 -2.48
C ALA A 302 2.78 -6.21 -0.95
N ALA A 303 2.22 -5.16 -0.34
CA ALA A 303 2.17 -5.00 1.11
C ALA A 303 1.10 -5.90 1.75
N SER A 304 1.24 -6.18 3.05
CA SER A 304 0.25 -6.96 3.79
C SER A 304 -1.12 -6.28 3.78
N ALA A 305 -2.17 -7.07 3.53
CA ALA A 305 -3.55 -6.62 3.57
C ALA A 305 -4.28 -7.22 4.80
N LYS A 306 -5.05 -6.39 5.50
CA LYS A 306 -5.97 -6.80 6.55
C LYS A 306 -7.39 -6.66 6.03
N ARG A 307 -8.27 -7.59 6.38
CA ARG A 307 -9.67 -7.56 5.99
C ARG A 307 -10.56 -7.79 7.20
N SER A 308 -11.66 -7.05 7.28
CA SER A 308 -12.78 -7.33 8.18
C SER A 308 -14.05 -7.41 7.36
N ALA A 309 -14.84 -8.46 7.56
CA ALA A 309 -16.08 -8.69 6.85
C ALA A 309 -17.21 -9.03 7.82
N GLY A 310 -18.42 -8.62 7.50
CA GLY A 310 -19.61 -8.97 8.26
C GLY A 310 -20.84 -8.94 7.38
N GLY A 311 -21.80 -9.81 7.67
CA GLY A 311 -23.00 -9.89 6.85
C GLY A 311 -23.96 -10.96 7.29
N PHE A 312 -24.99 -11.15 6.47
CA PHE A 312 -25.97 -12.18 6.67
C PHE A 312 -26.45 -12.77 5.34
N SER A 313 -26.97 -13.98 5.42
CA SER A 313 -27.65 -14.69 4.34
C SER A 313 -28.99 -15.20 4.85
N ILE A 314 -29.99 -15.13 3.99
CA ILE A 314 -31.33 -15.67 4.23
C ILE A 314 -31.72 -16.49 3.01
N GLY A 315 -32.41 -17.59 3.22
CA GLY A 315 -32.91 -18.41 2.13
C GLY A 315 -34.09 -19.25 2.52
N ALA A 316 -34.68 -19.87 1.51
CA ALA A 316 -35.75 -20.82 1.66
C ALA A 316 -35.55 -21.95 0.66
N ASP A 317 -35.79 -23.17 1.12
CA ASP A 317 -35.79 -24.36 0.28
C ASP A 317 -37.00 -25.24 0.56
N THR A 318 -37.34 -26.05 -0.44
CA THR A 318 -38.38 -27.07 -0.36
C THR A 318 -37.88 -28.36 -0.99
N ARG A 319 -38.50 -29.48 -0.58
CA ARG A 319 -38.25 -30.77 -1.21
C ARG A 319 -39.10 -30.89 -2.47
N ILE A 320 -38.45 -31.28 -3.56
CA ILE A 320 -39.06 -31.59 -4.84
C ILE A 320 -38.73 -33.04 -5.17
N ALA A 321 -39.76 -33.83 -5.47
CA ALA A 321 -39.68 -35.29 -5.43
C ALA A 321 -39.19 -35.81 -4.06
N ASP A 322 -39.02 -37.13 -3.94
CA ASP A 322 -38.70 -37.77 -2.65
C ASP A 322 -37.25 -37.57 -2.19
N THR A 323 -36.38 -36.95 -3.01
CA THR A 323 -34.92 -36.94 -2.80
C THR A 323 -34.22 -35.59 -3.00
N TRP A 324 -34.81 -34.65 -3.74
CA TRP A 324 -34.14 -33.38 -4.06
C TRP A 324 -34.67 -32.25 -3.20
N THR A 325 -33.76 -31.37 -2.77
CA THR A 325 -34.06 -30.07 -2.20
C THR A 325 -33.62 -29.01 -3.20
N ILE A 326 -34.47 -28.01 -3.44
CA ILE A 326 -34.11 -26.81 -4.21
C ILE A 326 -34.46 -25.58 -3.38
N GLY A 327 -33.59 -24.57 -3.43
CA GLY A 327 -33.82 -23.31 -2.74
C GLY A 327 -33.19 -22.10 -3.40
N LEU A 328 -33.62 -20.96 -2.91
CA LEU A 328 -33.09 -19.65 -3.24
C LEU A 328 -32.50 -19.03 -1.98
N ALA A 329 -31.38 -18.32 -2.14
CA ALA A 329 -30.77 -17.56 -1.07
C ALA A 329 -30.37 -16.17 -1.55
N THR A 330 -30.43 -15.21 -0.64
CA THR A 330 -29.98 -13.84 -0.84
C THR A 330 -29.27 -13.36 0.42
N GLY A 331 -28.60 -12.23 0.35
CA GLY A 331 -27.89 -11.70 1.51
C GLY A 331 -27.17 -10.40 1.22
N TYR A 332 -26.63 -9.83 2.27
CA TYR A 332 -25.79 -8.65 2.22
C TYR A 332 -24.53 -8.88 3.04
N SER A 333 -23.40 -8.41 2.54
CA SER A 333 -22.16 -8.35 3.31
C SER A 333 -21.41 -7.05 3.06
N ARG A 334 -20.72 -6.59 4.10
CA ARG A 334 -19.81 -5.46 4.04
C ARG A 334 -18.41 -5.93 4.42
N SER A 335 -17.43 -5.50 3.64
CA SER A 335 -16.01 -5.83 3.84
C SER A 335 -15.19 -4.55 3.83
N THR A 336 -14.16 -4.46 4.66
CA THR A 336 -13.16 -3.39 4.62
C THR A 336 -11.79 -4.02 4.50
N VAL A 337 -11.01 -3.55 3.51
CA VAL A 337 -9.64 -3.97 3.23
C VAL A 337 -8.71 -2.79 3.54
N ASP A 338 -7.73 -3.02 4.38
CA ASP A 338 -6.70 -2.05 4.77
C ASP A 338 -5.32 -2.54 4.33
N VAL A 339 -4.57 -1.67 3.67
CA VAL A 339 -3.16 -1.90 3.30
C VAL A 339 -2.33 -0.79 3.94
N ASP A 340 -1.99 -0.99 5.22
CA ASP A 340 -1.33 0.01 6.06
C ASP A 340 0.00 0.49 5.45
N GLY A 341 0.79 -0.44 4.89
CA GLY A 341 2.07 -0.14 4.22
C GLY A 341 1.95 0.66 2.92
N ARG A 342 0.73 0.99 2.51
CA ARG A 342 0.39 1.86 1.36
C ARG A 342 -0.57 2.99 1.76
N SER A 343 -0.86 3.15 3.07
CA SER A 343 -1.81 4.13 3.60
C SER A 343 -3.12 4.18 2.80
N SER A 344 -3.69 3.01 2.54
CA SER A 344 -4.86 2.85 1.66
C SER A 344 -5.90 1.88 2.21
N ARG A 345 -7.16 2.12 1.82
CA ARG A 345 -8.33 1.39 2.27
C ARG A 345 -9.34 1.24 1.15
N ALA A 346 -10.06 0.12 1.13
CA ALA A 346 -11.27 -0.07 0.34
C ALA A 346 -12.40 -0.60 1.22
N THR A 347 -13.61 -0.09 1.03
CA THR A 347 -14.85 -0.62 1.61
C THR A 347 -15.72 -1.18 0.49
N ILE A 348 -16.27 -2.37 0.71
CA ILE A 348 -17.06 -3.11 -0.26
C ILE A 348 -18.42 -3.42 0.35
N ASP A 349 -19.48 -3.01 -0.33
CA ASP A 349 -20.86 -3.43 -0.07
C ASP A 349 -21.30 -4.45 -1.12
N SER A 350 -21.72 -5.63 -0.68
CA SER A 350 -22.01 -6.78 -1.53
C SER A 350 -23.44 -7.27 -1.36
N TYR A 351 -24.14 -7.47 -2.47
CA TYR A 351 -25.50 -8.01 -2.51
C TYR A 351 -25.50 -9.34 -3.26
N HIS A 352 -26.01 -10.38 -2.61
CA HIS A 352 -25.90 -11.75 -3.07
C HIS A 352 -27.23 -12.30 -3.55
N LEU A 353 -27.18 -13.13 -4.60
CA LEU A 353 -28.29 -13.96 -5.04
C LEU A 353 -27.75 -15.35 -5.40
N ALA A 354 -28.42 -16.41 -4.96
CA ALA A 354 -28.03 -17.78 -5.26
C ALA A 354 -29.23 -18.69 -5.48
N LEU A 355 -29.05 -19.64 -6.39
CA LEU A 355 -29.88 -20.82 -6.58
C LEU A 355 -29.06 -22.02 -6.14
N TYR A 356 -29.67 -22.91 -5.37
CA TYR A 356 -29.01 -24.10 -4.89
C TYR A 356 -29.94 -25.30 -4.85
N GLY A 357 -29.33 -26.48 -4.82
CA GLY A 357 -30.04 -27.70 -4.56
C GLY A 357 -29.12 -28.81 -4.11
N GLY A 358 -29.71 -29.91 -3.66
CA GLY A 358 -28.96 -31.09 -3.28
C GLY A 358 -29.87 -32.29 -3.09
N ALA A 359 -29.27 -33.46 -3.05
CA ALA A 359 -29.95 -34.73 -2.86
C ALA A 359 -29.08 -35.67 -2.03
N GLN A 360 -29.74 -36.61 -1.36
CA GLN A 360 -29.10 -37.67 -0.59
C GLN A 360 -29.49 -39.03 -1.19
N PHE A 361 -28.49 -39.77 -1.67
CA PHE A 361 -28.62 -41.10 -2.26
C PHE A 361 -27.95 -42.13 -1.35
N GLY A 362 -28.70 -42.62 -0.36
CA GLY A 362 -28.14 -43.47 0.69
C GLY A 362 -27.01 -42.74 1.44
N PRO A 363 -25.77 -43.28 1.49
CA PRO A 363 -24.66 -42.59 2.14
C PRO A 363 -24.12 -41.41 1.31
N VAL A 364 -24.41 -41.31 0.02
CA VAL A 364 -23.84 -40.28 -0.85
C VAL A 364 -24.71 -39.03 -0.86
N GLY A 365 -24.17 -37.91 -0.40
CA GLY A 365 -24.81 -36.60 -0.50
C GLY A 365 -24.20 -35.76 -1.61
N VAL A 366 -25.04 -35.11 -2.41
CA VAL A 366 -24.63 -34.19 -3.47
C VAL A 366 -25.27 -32.83 -3.24
N ARG A 367 -24.49 -31.75 -3.29
CA ARG A 367 -24.98 -30.36 -3.24
C ARG A 367 -24.39 -29.58 -4.39
N LEU A 368 -25.20 -28.72 -4.99
CA LEU A 368 -24.85 -27.91 -6.14
C LEU A 368 -25.41 -26.50 -5.93
N GLY A 369 -24.71 -25.50 -6.44
CA GLY A 369 -25.24 -24.15 -6.42
C GLY A 369 -24.54 -23.21 -7.38
N ALA A 370 -25.25 -22.14 -7.69
CA ALA A 370 -24.78 -21.02 -8.47
C ALA A 370 -25.12 -19.74 -7.73
N SER A 371 -24.19 -18.78 -7.70
CA SER A 371 -24.43 -17.47 -7.12
C SER A 371 -23.91 -16.35 -7.99
N HIS A 372 -24.54 -15.19 -7.86
CA HIS A 372 -24.11 -13.95 -8.44
C HIS A 372 -24.14 -12.87 -7.37
N THR A 373 -23.08 -12.08 -7.30
CA THR A 373 -22.92 -11.02 -6.31
C THR A 373 -22.58 -9.71 -7.02
N TRP A 374 -23.28 -8.65 -6.67
CA TRP A 374 -22.96 -7.29 -7.09
C TRP A 374 -22.20 -6.58 -5.97
N HIS A 375 -21.13 -5.91 -6.32
CA HIS A 375 -20.28 -5.18 -5.39
C HIS A 375 -20.26 -3.69 -5.73
N SER A 376 -20.43 -2.84 -4.72
CA SER A 376 -20.08 -1.42 -4.73
C SER A 376 -18.79 -1.25 -3.94
N ILE A 377 -17.80 -0.58 -4.51
CA ILE A 377 -16.47 -0.44 -3.93
C ILE A 377 -16.12 1.04 -3.84
N ASP A 378 -15.86 1.49 -2.62
CA ASP A 378 -15.32 2.82 -2.32
C ASP A 378 -13.89 2.66 -1.82
N SER A 379 -12.95 3.36 -2.43
CA SER A 379 -11.52 3.26 -2.12
C SER A 379 -10.89 4.62 -1.90
N SER A 380 -9.88 4.64 -1.03
CA SER A 380 -9.10 5.84 -0.73
C SER A 380 -7.65 5.49 -0.46
N ARG A 381 -6.72 6.33 -0.94
CA ARG A 381 -5.28 6.23 -0.63
C ARG A 381 -4.71 7.60 -0.29
N SER A 382 -3.85 7.65 0.72
CA SER A 382 -3.01 8.80 1.05
C SER A 382 -1.66 8.65 0.35
N ILE A 383 -1.24 9.66 -0.38
CA ILE A 383 -0.04 9.62 -1.23
C ILE A 383 0.92 10.66 -0.68
N THR A 384 1.91 10.21 0.09
CA THR A 384 2.85 11.10 0.76
C THR A 384 4.28 10.63 0.63
N PHE A 385 5.11 11.49 0.06
CA PHE A 385 6.56 11.33 -0.05
C PHE A 385 7.20 12.73 -0.23
N PRO A 386 8.53 12.89 -0.12
CA PRO A 386 9.15 14.21 -0.25
C PRO A 386 8.72 14.94 -1.53
N GLY A 387 8.17 16.15 -1.37
CA GLY A 387 7.67 16.97 -2.48
C GLY A 387 6.22 16.73 -2.89
N LEU A 388 5.53 15.70 -2.38
CA LEU A 388 4.10 15.47 -2.66
C LEU A 388 3.31 15.03 -1.43
N ALA A 389 2.21 15.73 -1.17
CA ALA A 389 1.14 15.29 -0.29
C ALA A 389 -0.20 15.38 -1.05
N ASP A 390 -0.79 14.23 -1.35
CA ASP A 390 -1.99 14.09 -2.16
C ASP A 390 -2.90 12.99 -1.58
N ALA A 391 -4.15 12.94 -2.02
CA ALA A 391 -5.09 11.90 -1.69
C ALA A 391 -5.96 11.57 -2.90
N ALA A 392 -6.15 10.28 -3.16
CA ALA A 392 -6.98 9.81 -4.25
C ALA A 392 -8.14 8.97 -3.72
N ARG A 393 -9.31 9.09 -4.36
CA ARG A 393 -10.52 8.32 -4.07
C ARG A 393 -11.17 7.79 -5.34
N ALA A 394 -11.69 6.58 -5.31
CA ALA A 394 -12.49 6.03 -6.41
C ALA A 394 -13.71 5.28 -5.89
N ASP A 395 -14.83 5.45 -6.60
CA ASP A 395 -16.02 4.59 -6.51
C ASP A 395 -16.13 3.77 -7.80
N TYR A 396 -16.38 2.47 -7.66
CA TYR A 396 -16.55 1.58 -8.80
C TYR A 396 -17.34 0.32 -8.44
N LYS A 397 -17.72 -0.43 -9.46
CA LYS A 397 -18.54 -1.64 -9.32
C LYS A 397 -17.77 -2.87 -9.77
N ALA A 398 -18.06 -3.99 -9.13
CA ALA A 398 -17.58 -5.32 -9.52
C ALA A 398 -18.72 -6.33 -9.42
N ARG A 399 -18.52 -7.50 -10.03
CA ARG A 399 -19.45 -8.63 -9.97
C ARG A 399 -18.71 -9.93 -9.82
N THR A 400 -19.20 -10.79 -8.94
CA THR A 400 -18.68 -12.15 -8.75
C THR A 400 -19.74 -13.16 -9.14
N THR A 401 -19.42 -14.04 -10.08
CA THR A 401 -20.22 -15.22 -10.40
C THR A 401 -19.53 -16.45 -9.82
N GLN A 402 -20.29 -17.37 -9.23
CA GLN A 402 -19.75 -18.59 -8.66
C GLN A 402 -20.59 -19.79 -9.07
N LEU A 403 -19.91 -20.90 -9.36
CA LEU A 403 -20.51 -22.23 -9.51
C LEU A 403 -19.80 -23.17 -8.56
N PHE A 404 -20.54 -23.97 -7.79
CA PHE A 404 -19.94 -24.88 -6.82
C PHE A 404 -20.69 -26.20 -6.70
N GLY A 405 -19.95 -27.23 -6.29
CA GLY A 405 -20.46 -28.55 -6.02
C GLY A 405 -19.76 -29.20 -4.83
N ASP A 406 -20.50 -29.96 -4.04
CA ASP A 406 -20.02 -30.72 -2.88
C ASP A 406 -20.56 -32.15 -2.97
N VAL A 407 -19.67 -33.13 -2.86
CA VAL A 407 -20.03 -34.55 -2.76
C VAL A 407 -19.44 -35.10 -1.48
N GLY A 408 -20.25 -35.78 -0.67
CA GLY A 408 -19.84 -36.39 0.59
C GLY A 408 -20.36 -37.82 0.72
N TYR A 409 -19.62 -38.67 1.45
CA TYR A 409 -20.01 -40.04 1.76
C TYR A 409 -20.17 -40.21 3.27
N THR A 410 -21.39 -40.37 3.75
CA THR A 410 -21.68 -40.48 5.19
C THR A 410 -21.42 -41.89 5.71
N LEU A 411 -20.54 -41.99 6.71
CA LEU A 411 -20.25 -43.16 7.52
C LEU A 411 -20.89 -42.97 8.89
N ALA A 412 -21.89 -43.80 9.17
CA ALA A 412 -22.65 -43.77 10.41
C ALA A 412 -22.01 -44.72 11.45
N LEU A 413 -21.58 -44.18 12.59
CA LEU A 413 -20.82 -44.88 13.65
C LEU A 413 -21.49 -44.66 15.03
N GLY A 414 -22.71 -45.16 15.20
CA GLY A 414 -23.49 -44.89 16.42
C GLY A 414 -23.89 -43.41 16.52
N ASP A 415 -23.64 -42.75 17.64
CA ASP A 415 -23.98 -41.32 17.80
C ASP A 415 -23.03 -40.36 17.06
N VAL A 416 -22.03 -40.91 16.37
CA VAL A 416 -21.06 -40.17 15.57
C VAL A 416 -21.26 -40.47 14.09
N ALA A 417 -21.14 -39.45 13.26
CA ALA A 417 -21.12 -39.60 11.82
C ALA A 417 -19.89 -38.90 11.23
N LEU A 418 -19.22 -39.58 10.28
CA LEU A 418 -18.08 -39.06 9.54
C LEU A 418 -18.44 -38.93 8.06
N GLU A 419 -18.06 -37.84 7.42
CA GLU A 419 -18.34 -37.57 6.01
C GLU A 419 -17.05 -37.09 5.32
N PRO A 420 -16.25 -38.00 4.73
CA PRO A 420 -15.27 -37.63 3.72
C PRO A 420 -15.98 -36.91 2.57
N PHE A 421 -15.39 -35.81 2.10
CA PHE A 421 -16.00 -34.99 1.07
C PHE A 421 -14.98 -34.44 0.07
N ALA A 422 -15.50 -34.12 -1.11
CA ALA A 422 -14.83 -33.33 -2.13
C ALA A 422 -15.74 -32.16 -2.55
N ASN A 423 -15.18 -30.95 -2.52
CA ASN A 423 -15.85 -29.73 -2.95
C ASN A 423 -15.06 -29.09 -4.09
N LEU A 424 -15.78 -28.56 -5.07
CA LEU A 424 -15.25 -27.74 -6.16
C LEU A 424 -15.99 -26.42 -6.21
N ALA A 425 -15.27 -25.33 -6.46
CA ALA A 425 -15.87 -24.02 -6.66
C ALA A 425 -15.10 -23.23 -7.73
N TRP A 426 -15.80 -22.84 -8.79
CA TRP A 426 -15.30 -21.89 -9.79
C TRP A 426 -15.82 -20.50 -9.45
N VAL A 427 -14.91 -19.53 -9.33
CA VAL A 427 -15.20 -18.13 -9.00
C VAL A 427 -14.71 -17.26 -10.15
N HIS A 428 -15.58 -16.41 -10.68
CA HIS A 428 -15.26 -15.43 -11.70
C HIS A 428 -15.59 -14.03 -11.22
N LEU A 429 -14.54 -13.22 -11.02
CA LEU A 429 -14.65 -11.82 -10.65
C LEU A 429 -14.49 -10.96 -11.90
N SER A 430 -15.35 -9.97 -12.06
CA SER A 430 -15.22 -8.92 -13.08
C SER A 430 -15.31 -7.54 -12.42
N THR A 431 -14.45 -6.62 -12.82
CA THR A 431 -14.39 -5.25 -12.32
C THR A 431 -14.60 -4.26 -13.46
N ASN A 432 -15.35 -3.20 -13.22
CA ASN A 432 -15.54 -2.13 -14.19
C ASN A 432 -14.29 -1.27 -14.31
N ARG A 433 -14.17 -0.54 -15.43
CA ARG A 433 -13.23 0.59 -15.53
C ARG A 433 -13.59 1.67 -14.50
N PHE A 434 -12.60 2.37 -13.98
CA PHE A 434 -12.82 3.49 -13.07
C PHE A 434 -11.71 4.53 -13.18
N GLY A 435 -11.95 5.71 -12.61
CA GLY A 435 -10.94 6.74 -12.43
C GLY A 435 -10.96 7.22 -11.00
N GLU A 436 -9.79 7.40 -10.43
CA GLU A 436 -9.65 8.10 -9.16
C GLU A 436 -9.88 9.60 -9.35
N ARG A 437 -10.39 10.23 -8.31
CA ARG A 437 -10.45 11.68 -8.12
C ARG A 437 -9.42 12.06 -7.07
N GLY A 438 -8.68 13.14 -7.29
CA GLY A 438 -7.61 13.58 -6.41
C GLY A 438 -6.73 14.60 -7.11
N GLY A 439 -5.48 14.72 -6.66
CA GLY A 439 -4.48 15.54 -7.33
C GLY A 439 -3.75 14.84 -8.47
N ILE A 440 -2.51 15.25 -8.70
CA ILE A 440 -1.69 14.88 -9.87
C ILE A 440 -1.35 13.39 -9.94
N ALA A 441 -1.50 12.66 -8.83
CA ALA A 441 -1.18 11.25 -8.76
C ALA A 441 -2.38 10.32 -9.05
N ALA A 442 -3.57 10.86 -9.31
CA ALA A 442 -4.78 10.08 -9.57
C ALA A 442 -4.61 9.11 -10.76
N LEU A 443 -5.15 7.89 -10.59
CA LEU A 443 -5.03 6.80 -11.55
C LEU A 443 -6.34 6.53 -12.29
N HIS A 444 -6.22 6.09 -13.53
CA HIS A 444 -7.31 5.46 -14.28
C HIS A 444 -7.07 3.98 -14.42
N ALA A 445 -8.10 3.18 -14.18
CA ALA A 445 -8.05 1.74 -14.27
C ALA A 445 -8.89 1.21 -15.43
N ARG A 446 -8.35 0.24 -16.17
CA ARG A 446 -9.16 -0.56 -17.08
C ARG A 446 -9.94 -1.60 -16.28
N GLY A 447 -11.12 -1.95 -16.78
CA GLY A 447 -11.83 -3.13 -16.28
C GLY A 447 -10.99 -4.39 -16.51
N GLY A 448 -11.20 -5.39 -15.67
CA GLY A 448 -10.50 -6.67 -15.75
C GLY A 448 -11.29 -7.78 -15.09
N ALA A 449 -10.88 -9.01 -15.34
CA ALA A 449 -11.53 -10.19 -14.80
C ALA A 449 -10.51 -11.25 -14.38
N ASP A 450 -10.86 -11.98 -13.33
CA ASP A 450 -10.05 -13.00 -12.68
C ASP A 450 -10.91 -14.25 -12.51
N SER A 451 -10.35 -15.42 -12.79
CA SER A 451 -11.07 -16.70 -12.67
C SER A 451 -10.24 -17.70 -11.88
N ASN A 452 -10.81 -18.24 -10.80
CA ASN A 452 -10.15 -19.19 -9.93
C ASN A 452 -11.02 -20.43 -9.74
N LEU A 453 -10.39 -21.59 -9.86
CA LEU A 453 -10.99 -22.85 -9.45
C LEU A 453 -10.40 -23.23 -8.10
N PHE A 454 -11.24 -23.60 -7.15
CA PHE A 454 -10.86 -24.12 -5.85
C PHE A 454 -11.33 -25.56 -5.73
N SER A 455 -10.48 -26.43 -5.19
CA SER A 455 -10.88 -27.74 -4.67
C SER A 455 -10.69 -27.76 -3.16
N THR A 456 -11.58 -28.45 -2.46
CA THR A 456 -11.39 -28.77 -1.04
C THR A 456 -11.66 -30.25 -0.82
N LEU A 457 -10.69 -30.97 -0.29
CA LEU A 457 -10.82 -32.37 0.12
C LEU A 457 -10.76 -32.43 1.64
N GLY A 458 -11.63 -33.18 2.30
CA GLY A 458 -11.61 -33.22 3.74
C GLY A 458 -12.54 -34.25 4.36
N ILE A 459 -12.66 -34.16 5.67
CA ILE A 459 -13.55 -34.96 6.50
C ILE A 459 -14.36 -34.02 7.36
N ARG A 460 -15.65 -34.33 7.47
CA ARG A 460 -16.57 -33.67 8.40
C ARG A 460 -17.01 -34.68 9.43
N ALA A 461 -17.22 -34.24 10.66
CA ALA A 461 -17.70 -35.05 11.76
C ALA A 461 -18.90 -34.36 12.41
N ALA A 462 -19.87 -35.15 12.86
CA ALA A 462 -20.80 -34.70 13.90
C ALA A 462 -21.00 -35.78 14.94
N ALA A 463 -21.30 -35.33 16.15
CA ALA A 463 -21.66 -36.17 17.27
C ALA A 463 -22.89 -35.60 17.95
N GLN A 464 -23.89 -36.43 18.17
CA GLN A 464 -24.96 -36.09 19.11
C GLN A 464 -24.45 -36.30 20.53
N VAL A 465 -24.48 -35.24 21.34
CA VAL A 465 -23.93 -35.29 22.70
C VAL A 465 -24.99 -35.18 23.78
N TRP A 466 -26.20 -34.73 23.42
CA TRP A 466 -27.32 -34.63 24.34
C TRP A 466 -28.65 -34.69 23.59
N ASN A 467 -29.63 -35.40 24.17
CA ASN A 467 -30.96 -35.57 23.59
C ASN A 467 -32.01 -35.87 24.67
N GLU A 468 -32.60 -34.82 25.23
CA GLU A 468 -33.62 -34.90 26.29
C GLU A 468 -34.65 -33.77 26.12
N ASP A 469 -35.85 -33.92 26.66
CA ASP A 469 -36.88 -32.87 26.71
C ASP A 469 -37.19 -32.17 25.36
N ASN A 470 -37.32 -32.95 24.28
CA ASN A 470 -37.51 -32.44 22.91
C ASN A 470 -36.40 -31.49 22.44
N LYS A 471 -35.19 -31.63 22.98
CA LYS A 471 -34.01 -30.87 22.57
C LYS A 471 -32.88 -31.80 22.22
N THR A 472 -32.17 -31.48 21.15
CA THR A 472 -31.06 -32.28 20.65
C THR A 472 -29.87 -31.37 20.38
N LEU A 473 -28.73 -31.67 21.02
CA LEU A 473 -27.47 -30.95 20.80
C LEU A 473 -26.52 -31.81 19.96
N THR A 474 -26.10 -31.25 18.83
CA THR A 474 -25.13 -31.84 17.93
C THR A 474 -23.87 -30.99 17.88
N LEU A 475 -22.72 -31.59 18.15
CA LEU A 475 -21.42 -30.98 17.89
C LEU A 475 -20.96 -31.32 16.48
N ARG A 476 -20.28 -30.40 15.81
CA ARG A 476 -19.80 -30.60 14.44
C ARG A 476 -18.39 -30.05 14.24
N GLY A 477 -17.63 -30.72 13.38
CA GLY A 477 -16.28 -30.33 13.01
C GLY A 477 -15.98 -30.60 11.54
N THR A 478 -15.07 -29.82 10.96
CA THR A 478 -14.55 -30.02 9.61
C THR A 478 -13.03 -29.87 9.63
N LEU A 479 -12.33 -30.76 8.95
CA LEU A 479 -10.93 -30.59 8.59
C LEU A 479 -10.79 -30.85 7.08
N GLY A 480 -10.20 -29.91 6.36
CA GLY A 480 -9.99 -30.03 4.93
C GLY A 480 -8.72 -29.36 4.44
N TRP A 481 -8.28 -29.75 3.26
CA TRP A 481 -7.23 -29.12 2.50
C TRP A 481 -7.83 -28.48 1.25
N ARG A 482 -7.65 -27.17 1.12
CA ARG A 482 -8.10 -26.36 -0.01
C ARG A 482 -6.93 -26.06 -0.94
N HIS A 483 -7.12 -26.30 -2.24
CA HIS A 483 -6.17 -25.94 -3.29
C HIS A 483 -6.80 -24.93 -4.26
N ALA A 484 -6.07 -23.87 -4.60
CA ALA A 484 -6.46 -22.88 -5.61
C ALA A 484 -5.66 -23.09 -6.91
N PHE A 485 -6.35 -23.30 -8.02
CA PHE A 485 -5.77 -23.53 -9.33
C PHE A 485 -5.67 -22.21 -10.13
N GLY A 486 -4.77 -22.22 -11.11
CA GLY A 486 -4.55 -21.09 -12.01
C GLY A 486 -3.70 -19.98 -11.40
N ASP A 487 -3.90 -18.77 -11.91
CA ASP A 487 -3.28 -17.56 -11.40
C ASP A 487 -3.98 -17.12 -10.10
N VAL A 488 -3.19 -17.02 -9.04
CA VAL A 488 -3.66 -16.69 -7.68
C VAL A 488 -3.24 -15.30 -7.25
N THR A 489 -2.64 -14.50 -8.15
CA THR A 489 -2.18 -13.15 -7.85
C THR A 489 -2.97 -12.14 -8.69
N PRO A 490 -4.11 -11.65 -8.19
CA PRO A 490 -4.88 -10.65 -8.91
C PRO A 490 -4.06 -9.39 -9.20
N ALA A 491 -4.23 -8.85 -10.40
CA ALA A 491 -3.56 -7.64 -10.86
C ALA A 491 -4.56 -6.57 -11.32
N ALA A 492 -4.20 -5.30 -11.12
CA ALA A 492 -4.90 -4.15 -11.66
C ALA A 492 -4.06 -3.49 -12.77
N ARG A 493 -4.72 -3.09 -13.86
CA ARG A 493 -4.09 -2.29 -14.94
C ARG A 493 -4.47 -0.83 -14.78
N LEU A 494 -3.48 -0.01 -14.47
CA LEU A 494 -3.61 1.38 -14.07
C LEU A 494 -2.83 2.29 -15.03
N ALA A 495 -3.08 3.60 -14.98
CA ALA A 495 -2.32 4.61 -15.71
C ALA A 495 -2.46 5.97 -15.01
N PHE A 496 -1.39 6.77 -15.00
CA PHE A 496 -1.49 8.19 -14.66
C PHE A 496 -2.15 8.97 -15.80
N ALA A 497 -2.69 10.16 -15.50
CA ALA A 497 -3.12 11.09 -16.54
C ALA A 497 -1.93 11.44 -17.46
N GLY A 498 -2.05 11.15 -18.76
CA GLY A 498 -0.99 11.38 -19.75
C GLY A 498 0.14 10.33 -19.77
N GLY A 499 0.11 9.35 -18.86
CA GLY A 499 1.11 8.29 -18.76
C GLY A 499 0.74 7.01 -19.52
N THR A 500 1.72 6.12 -19.67
CA THR A 500 1.49 4.77 -20.21
C THR A 500 0.84 3.84 -19.18
N SER A 501 0.11 2.81 -19.64
CA SER A 501 -0.52 1.85 -18.74
C SER A 501 0.48 0.90 -18.10
N PHE A 502 0.31 0.60 -16.82
CA PHE A 502 1.14 -0.31 -16.04
C PHE A 502 0.28 -1.29 -15.23
N GLY A 503 0.87 -2.43 -14.86
CA GLY A 503 0.23 -3.44 -14.02
C GLY A 503 0.75 -3.37 -12.59
N VAL A 504 -0.14 -3.57 -11.62
CA VAL A 504 0.21 -3.70 -10.21
C VAL A 504 -0.49 -4.94 -9.65
N GLU A 505 0.28 -5.79 -8.99
CA GLU A 505 -0.19 -7.02 -8.35
C GLU A 505 -0.58 -6.75 -6.90
N GLY A 506 -1.66 -7.40 -6.45
CA GLY A 506 -2.10 -7.37 -5.06
C GLY A 506 -1.55 -8.54 -4.26
N VAL A 507 -1.99 -8.66 -3.01
CA VAL A 507 -1.64 -9.83 -2.20
C VAL A 507 -2.15 -11.13 -2.84
N PRO A 508 -1.33 -12.19 -2.91
CA PRO A 508 -1.75 -13.44 -3.53
C PRO A 508 -2.75 -14.21 -2.68
N ILE A 509 -3.69 -14.88 -3.35
CA ILE A 509 -4.58 -15.88 -2.77
C ILE A 509 -3.73 -17.11 -2.41
N ALA A 510 -3.94 -17.67 -1.21
CA ALA A 510 -3.17 -18.82 -0.76
C ALA A 510 -3.47 -20.04 -1.64
N ARG A 511 -2.46 -20.52 -2.37
CA ARG A 511 -2.59 -21.68 -3.25
C ARG A 511 -2.97 -22.95 -2.50
N ASN A 512 -2.48 -23.11 -1.27
CA ASN A 512 -2.80 -24.22 -0.39
C ASN A 512 -3.19 -23.68 0.98
N ALA A 513 -4.31 -24.14 1.51
CA ALA A 513 -4.76 -23.77 2.85
C ALA A 513 -5.39 -24.97 3.57
N VAL A 514 -5.29 -24.98 4.89
CA VAL A 514 -6.07 -25.86 5.75
C VAL A 514 -7.39 -25.15 6.07
N VAL A 515 -8.49 -25.86 5.90
CA VAL A 515 -9.84 -25.42 6.27
C VAL A 515 -10.23 -26.14 7.54
N VAL A 516 -10.61 -25.39 8.56
CA VAL A 516 -11.11 -25.93 9.84
C VAL A 516 -12.47 -25.32 10.16
N GLU A 517 -13.39 -26.14 10.66
CA GLU A 517 -14.61 -25.64 11.27
C GLU A 517 -14.90 -26.39 12.57
N ALA A 518 -15.50 -25.70 13.53
CA ALA A 518 -16.03 -26.29 14.75
C ALA A 518 -17.30 -25.53 15.16
N GLY A 519 -18.34 -26.23 15.60
CA GLY A 519 -19.56 -25.59 16.04
C GLY A 519 -20.55 -26.57 16.67
N PHE A 520 -21.74 -26.04 16.97
CA PHE A 520 -22.84 -26.83 17.47
C PHE A 520 -24.16 -26.40 16.86
N ASP A 521 -25.14 -27.30 16.89
CA ASP A 521 -26.54 -27.03 16.56
C ASP A 521 -27.42 -27.59 17.69
N LEU A 522 -28.33 -26.76 18.19
CA LEU A 522 -29.34 -27.08 19.18
C LEU A 522 -30.72 -27.05 18.51
N LYS A 523 -31.30 -28.22 18.33
CA LYS A 523 -32.70 -28.37 17.91
C LYS A 523 -33.59 -28.24 19.14
N VAL A 524 -34.65 -27.44 19.03
CA VAL A 524 -35.66 -27.22 20.07
C VAL A 524 -37.04 -27.52 19.50
N GLY A 525 -37.70 -28.56 20.01
CA GLY A 525 -38.94 -29.06 19.47
C GLY A 525 -38.80 -29.59 18.04
N THR A 526 -39.86 -29.46 17.25
CA THR A 526 -39.92 -29.98 15.87
C THR A 526 -39.56 -28.94 14.81
N SER A 527 -39.62 -27.65 15.13
CA SER A 527 -39.59 -26.57 14.12
C SER A 527 -38.39 -25.63 14.21
N PHE A 528 -37.58 -25.67 15.28
CA PHE A 528 -36.58 -24.64 15.57
C PHE A 528 -35.17 -25.22 15.77
N THR A 529 -34.17 -24.65 15.10
CA THR A 529 -32.76 -24.99 15.31
C THR A 529 -31.90 -23.73 15.37
N VAL A 530 -31.05 -23.63 16.40
CA VAL A 530 -30.06 -22.55 16.57
C VAL A 530 -28.67 -23.16 16.59
N GLY A 531 -27.71 -22.52 15.93
CA GLY A 531 -26.32 -22.96 16.02
C GLY A 531 -25.32 -21.82 15.94
N ALA A 532 -24.13 -22.09 16.45
CA ALA A 532 -22.99 -21.20 16.36
C ALA A 532 -21.75 -22.00 15.94
N GLY A 533 -20.79 -21.32 15.31
CA GLY A 533 -19.55 -21.97 14.92
C GLY A 533 -18.43 -21.01 14.56
N TYR A 534 -17.24 -21.57 14.56
CA TYR A 534 -16.00 -20.97 14.08
C TYR A 534 -15.61 -21.66 12.77
N ALA A 535 -15.10 -20.88 11.83
CA ALA A 535 -14.47 -21.36 10.61
C ALA A 535 -13.14 -20.65 10.40
N GLY A 536 -12.14 -21.39 9.91
CA GLY A 536 -10.82 -20.87 9.64
C GLY A 536 -10.27 -21.38 8.31
N VAL A 537 -9.63 -20.48 7.56
CA VAL A 537 -8.81 -20.82 6.39
C VAL A 537 -7.38 -20.37 6.67
N LEU A 538 -6.47 -21.34 6.81
CA LEU A 538 -5.13 -21.13 7.37
C LEU A 538 -4.05 -21.58 6.38
N ALA A 539 -3.14 -20.68 6.04
CA ALA A 539 -1.98 -20.91 5.20
C ALA A 539 -0.74 -20.20 5.79
N SER A 540 0.44 -20.45 5.21
CA SER A 540 1.69 -19.80 5.65
C SER A 540 1.64 -18.27 5.56
N GLY A 541 0.96 -17.74 4.52
CA GLY A 541 0.84 -16.30 4.25
C GLY A 541 -0.57 -15.73 4.34
N ALA A 542 -1.57 -16.52 4.72
CA ALA A 542 -2.96 -16.05 4.82
C ALA A 542 -3.68 -16.72 5.99
N ARG A 543 -4.45 -15.94 6.74
CA ARG A 543 -5.30 -16.44 7.82
C ARG A 543 -6.64 -15.72 7.78
N ASP A 544 -7.72 -16.46 7.66
CA ASP A 544 -9.10 -15.99 7.75
C ASP A 544 -9.77 -16.69 8.92
N HIS A 545 -10.42 -15.93 9.80
CA HIS A 545 -11.15 -16.40 10.96
C HIS A 545 -12.57 -15.83 10.92
N ALA A 546 -13.57 -16.70 10.90
CA ALA A 546 -14.98 -16.32 10.86
C ALA A 546 -15.76 -16.96 12.00
N PHE A 547 -16.67 -16.17 12.59
CA PHE A 547 -17.66 -16.62 13.55
C PHE A 547 -19.04 -16.51 12.92
N LYS A 548 -19.82 -17.60 13.00
CA LYS A 548 -21.11 -17.77 12.31
C LYS A 548 -22.19 -18.07 13.33
N GLY A 549 -23.36 -17.47 13.17
CA GLY A 549 -24.59 -17.80 13.90
C GLY A 549 -25.70 -18.16 12.92
N ASN A 550 -26.45 -19.23 13.17
CA ASN A 550 -27.49 -19.70 12.26
C ASN A 550 -28.80 -20.02 12.98
N LEU A 551 -29.90 -19.80 12.27
CA LEU A 551 -31.27 -20.05 12.71
C LEU A 551 -32.04 -20.73 11.57
N THR A 552 -32.74 -21.82 11.88
CA THR A 552 -33.62 -22.51 10.91
C THR A 552 -35.02 -22.64 11.48
N TYR A 553 -36.02 -22.36 10.65
CA TYR A 553 -37.44 -22.46 11.00
C TYR A 553 -38.21 -23.26 9.93
N ARG A 554 -38.89 -24.32 10.37
CA ARG A 554 -39.75 -25.17 9.52
C ARG A 554 -41.22 -24.78 9.75
N PHE A 555 -41.88 -24.38 8.67
CA PHE A 555 -43.30 -23.98 8.64
C PHE A 555 -44.24 -25.18 8.68
#